data_AF-A0A941SSK1-F1
#
_entry.id   AF-A0A941SSK1-F1
#
_cell.length_a   1.000
_cell.length_b   1.000
_cell.length_c   1.000
_cell.angle_alpha   90.00
_cell.angle_beta   90.00
_cell.angle_gamma   90.00
#
_symmetry.space_group_name_H-M   'P 1'
#
loop_
_entity.id
_entity.type
_entity.pdbx_description
1 polymer ?
#
loop_
_entity_poly.entity_id
_entity_poly.type
_entity_poly.pdbx_seq_one_letter_code
_entity_poly.pdbx_strand_id
1 'polypeptide(L)'
;MNTEQHDVQAIEQRAAAIDAAANTLRRCAPLIAARATGAPMFERKLKPEGSRPLLCRVVWPGIVQVIDLEDGKLLASSTPGNPRELAPDFVPGRTLK
;
A
#
# COMPACT_ATOMS: atom_id res chain seq x y z
N MET A 1 17.31 30.60 -16.36
CA MET A 1 17.87 29.29 -16.79
C MET A 1 18.04 28.27 -15.66
N ASN A 2 18.01 28.65 -14.36
CA ASN A 2 18.10 27.68 -13.25
C ASN A 2 16.77 27.05 -12.83
N THR A 3 15.64 27.75 -12.97
CA THR A 3 14.35 27.27 -12.44
C THR A 3 13.82 26.05 -13.21
N GLU A 4 13.92 26.08 -14.54
CA GLU A 4 13.51 24.96 -15.40
C GLU A 4 14.34 23.69 -15.14
N GLN A 5 15.63 23.83 -14.81
CA GLN A 5 16.50 22.68 -14.49
C GLN A 5 16.16 22.04 -13.13
N HIS A 6 15.77 22.85 -12.14
CA HIS A 6 15.37 22.36 -10.83
C HIS A 6 14.02 21.61 -10.88
N ASP A 7 13.06 22.10 -11.66
CA ASP A 7 11.74 21.47 -11.80
C ASP A 7 11.84 20.12 -12.51
N VAL A 8 12.68 20.01 -13.55
CA VAL A 8 12.97 18.75 -14.24
C VAL A 8 13.60 17.74 -13.28
N GLN A 9 14.58 18.15 -12.48
CA GLN A 9 15.26 17.27 -11.53
C GLN A 9 14.32 16.76 -10.43
N ALA A 10 13.40 17.58 -9.95
CA ALA A 10 12.40 17.17 -8.95
C ALA A 10 11.40 16.13 -9.52
N ILE A 11 10.99 16.29 -10.79
CA ILE A 11 10.10 15.35 -11.48
C ILE A 11 10.80 13.99 -11.64
N GLU A 12 12.07 13.98 -12.08
CA GLU A 12 12.86 12.76 -12.26
C GLU A 12 13.07 12.01 -10.94
N GLN A 13 13.41 12.73 -9.87
CA GLN A 13 13.57 12.14 -8.52
C GLN A 13 12.27 11.49 -8.03
N ARG A 14 11.13 12.15 -8.27
CA ARG A 14 9.83 11.60 -7.90
C ARG A 14 9.49 10.34 -8.70
N ALA A 15 9.75 10.33 -10.01
CA ALA A 15 9.53 9.16 -10.86
C ALA A 15 10.39 7.97 -10.40
N ALA A 16 11.68 8.20 -10.15
CA ALA A 16 12.58 7.16 -9.63
C ALA A 16 12.12 6.60 -8.27
N ALA A 17 11.63 7.46 -7.37
CA ALA A 17 11.10 7.03 -6.08
C ALA A 17 9.84 6.16 -6.22
N ILE A 18 8.94 6.49 -7.15
CA ILE A 18 7.74 5.70 -7.46
C ILE A 18 8.13 4.31 -7.99
N ASP A 19 9.08 4.25 -8.92
CA ASP A 19 9.54 2.98 -9.48
C ASP A 19 10.21 2.10 -8.42
N ALA A 20 11.03 2.69 -7.55
CA ALA A 20 11.63 2.00 -6.42
C ALA A 20 10.55 1.45 -5.46
N ALA A 21 9.53 2.25 -5.14
CA ALA A 21 8.40 1.82 -4.30
C ALA A 21 7.63 0.65 -4.92
N ALA A 22 7.33 0.72 -6.22
CA ALA A 22 6.64 -0.36 -6.94
C ALA A 22 7.46 -1.66 -6.95
N ASN A 23 8.79 -1.55 -7.13
CA ASN A 23 9.69 -2.70 -7.07
C ASN A 23 9.72 -3.34 -5.67
N THR A 24 9.82 -2.52 -4.62
CA THR A 24 9.80 -2.99 -3.23
C THR A 24 8.48 -3.69 -2.92
N LEU A 25 7.35 -3.10 -3.30
CA LEU A 25 6.04 -3.70 -3.10
C LEU A 25 5.92 -5.08 -3.78
N ARG A 26 6.34 -5.18 -5.05
CA ARG A 26 6.33 -6.44 -5.81
C ARG A 26 7.14 -7.55 -5.14
N ARG A 27 8.23 -7.19 -4.45
CA ARG A 27 9.10 -8.14 -3.72
C ARG A 27 8.52 -8.54 -2.36
N CYS A 28 7.92 -7.62 -1.62
CA CYS A 28 7.41 -7.89 -0.28
C CYS A 28 6.08 -8.65 -0.29
N ALA A 29 5.19 -8.37 -1.25
CA ALA A 29 3.84 -8.94 -1.27
C ALA A 29 3.79 -10.48 -1.20
N PRO A 30 4.60 -11.25 -1.96
CA PRO A 30 4.62 -12.71 -1.85
C PRO A 30 5.10 -13.24 -0.49
N LEU A 31 6.03 -12.53 0.16
CA LEU A 31 6.57 -12.93 1.47
C LEU A 31 5.52 -12.84 2.56
N ILE A 32 4.66 -11.82 2.49
CA ILE A 32 3.51 -11.67 3.40
C ILE A 32 2.44 -12.70 3.06
N ALA A 33 2.17 -12.95 1.77
CA ALA A 33 1.23 -13.97 1.31
C ALA A 33 1.53 -15.35 1.92
N ALA A 34 2.82 -15.72 1.91
CA ALA A 34 3.29 -16.98 2.46
C ALA A 34 3.09 -17.10 3.98
N ARG A 35 2.89 -15.98 4.69
CA ARG A 35 2.64 -15.94 6.14
C ARG A 35 1.18 -15.73 6.50
N ALA A 36 0.35 -15.29 5.56
CA ALA A 36 -1.08 -15.08 5.73
C ALA A 36 -1.86 -16.41 5.56
N THR A 37 -1.54 -17.42 6.38
CA THR A 37 -1.99 -18.81 6.15
C THR A 37 -3.25 -19.21 6.93
N GLY A 38 -4.32 -18.41 6.85
CA GLY A 38 -5.68 -18.99 7.02
C GLY A 38 -6.74 -18.19 7.79
N ALA A 39 -6.37 -17.16 8.56
CA ALA A 39 -7.36 -16.35 9.29
C ALA A 39 -7.76 -15.09 8.51
N PRO A 40 -9.06 -14.76 8.40
CA PRO A 40 -9.49 -13.43 7.95
C PRO A 40 -8.88 -12.33 8.82
N MET A 41 -8.49 -11.22 8.22
CA MET A 41 -8.03 -10.03 8.95
C MET A 41 -9.15 -9.40 9.78
N PHE A 42 -10.39 -9.56 9.32
CA PHE A 42 -11.60 -9.17 10.02
C PHE A 42 -12.69 -10.20 9.74
N GLU A 43 -13.48 -10.55 10.75
CA GLU A 43 -14.68 -11.35 10.61
C GLU A 43 -15.75 -10.88 11.61
N ARG A 44 -16.95 -10.54 11.14
CA ARG A 44 -18.08 -10.19 12.01
C ARG A 44 -19.42 -10.49 11.36
N LYS A 45 -20.38 -10.98 12.15
CA LYS A 45 -21.78 -11.06 11.74
C LYS A 45 -22.43 -9.67 11.87
N LEU A 46 -23.03 -9.18 10.80
CA LEU A 46 -23.75 -7.90 10.75
C LEU A 46 -25.20 -8.16 10.35
N LYS A 47 -26.12 -7.31 10.80
CA LYS A 47 -27.52 -7.33 10.36
C LYS A 47 -27.92 -5.90 9.93
N PRO A 48 -27.72 -5.55 8.65
CA PRO A 48 -28.20 -4.28 8.13
C PRO A 48 -29.72 -4.17 8.29
N GLU A 49 -30.23 -2.95 8.46
CA GLU A 49 -31.67 -2.71 8.58
C GLU A 49 -32.42 -3.20 7.34
N GLY A 50 -33.59 -3.80 7.52
CA GLY A 50 -34.38 -4.39 6.43
C GLY A 50 -33.74 -5.60 5.73
N SER A 51 -32.58 -6.09 6.20
CA SER A 51 -31.84 -7.19 5.59
C SER A 51 -31.71 -8.40 6.50
N ARG A 52 -31.44 -9.57 5.91
CA ARG A 52 -31.04 -10.77 6.66
C ARG A 52 -29.63 -10.60 7.26
N PRO A 53 -29.29 -11.29 8.37
CA PRO A 53 -27.94 -11.32 8.90
C PRO A 53 -26.91 -11.81 7.87
N LEU A 54 -25.74 -11.17 7.82
CA LEU A 54 -24.62 -11.42 6.91
C LEU A 54 -23.34 -11.71 7.70
N LEU A 55 -22.43 -12.50 7.14
CA LEU A 55 -21.06 -12.64 7.66
C LEU A 55 -20.13 -11.78 6.79
N CYS A 56 -19.53 -10.75 7.38
CA CYS A 56 -18.59 -9.87 6.70
C CYS A 56 -17.16 -10.29 7.06
N ARG A 57 -16.33 -10.53 6.03
CA ARG A 57 -14.92 -10.90 6.17
C ARG A 57 -14.03 -9.96 5.36
N VAL A 58 -12.91 -9.54 5.94
CA VAL A 58 -11.81 -8.94 5.19
C VAL A 58 -10.69 -9.97 5.17
N VAL A 59 -10.27 -10.35 3.98
CA VAL A 59 -9.18 -11.30 3.78
C VAL A 59 -7.97 -10.57 3.22
N TRP A 60 -6.79 -11.03 3.62
CA TRP A 60 -5.55 -10.57 3.01
C TRP A 60 -5.58 -10.89 1.51
N PRO A 61 -5.16 -9.97 0.61
CA PRO A 61 -4.24 -8.85 0.84
C PRO A 61 -4.88 -7.44 0.81
N GLY A 62 -5.94 -7.16 1.58
CA GLY A 62 -6.70 -5.89 1.58
C GLY A 62 -5.98 -4.54 1.87
N ILE A 63 -4.67 -4.43 1.61
CA ILE A 63 -3.75 -3.29 1.35
C ILE A 63 -2.39 -3.72 1.94
N VAL A 64 -1.29 -3.51 1.21
CA VAL A 64 0.08 -3.75 1.69
C VAL A 64 0.81 -2.43 1.84
N GLN A 65 1.42 -2.21 3.00
CA GLN A 65 2.28 -1.05 3.26
C GLN A 65 3.68 -1.53 3.61
N VAL A 66 4.69 -0.83 3.06
CA VAL A 66 6.10 -1.04 3.39
C VAL A 66 6.59 0.22 4.09
N ILE A 67 7.04 0.06 5.33
CA ILE A 67 7.45 1.15 6.21
C ILE A 67 8.92 0.91 6.58
N ASP A 68 9.72 1.97 6.50
CA ASP A 68 11.10 1.96 6.99
C ASP A 68 11.08 1.83 8.52
N LEU A 69 11.85 0.88 9.07
CA LEU A 69 11.87 0.65 10.50
C LEU A 69 12.75 1.66 11.26
N GLU A 70 13.70 2.30 10.59
CA GLU A 70 14.63 3.25 11.20
C GLU A 70 13.96 4.60 11.44
N ASP A 71 13.19 5.09 10.45
CA ASP A 71 12.60 6.43 10.50
C ASP A 71 11.06 6.46 10.40
N GLY A 72 10.41 5.30 10.24
CA GLY A 72 8.95 5.18 10.18
C GLY A 72 8.33 5.72 8.89
N LYS A 73 9.12 6.04 7.86
CA LYS A 73 8.57 6.56 6.59
C LYS A 73 7.89 5.47 5.78
N LEU A 74 6.76 5.83 5.18
CA LEU A 74 6.07 4.97 4.22
C LEU A 74 6.87 4.93 2.91
N LEU A 75 7.40 3.76 2.58
CA LEU A 75 8.18 3.49 1.38
C LEU A 75 7.31 3.01 0.21
N ALA A 76 6.20 2.33 0.48
CA ALA A 76 5.23 1.92 -0.55
C ALA A 76 3.85 1.64 0.07
N SER A 77 2.78 1.82 -0.71
CA SER A 77 1.41 1.38 -0.37
C SER A 77 0.76 0.78 -1.61
N SER A 78 0.07 -0.35 -1.48
CA SER A 78 -0.59 -1.00 -2.62
C SER A 78 -1.99 -0.48 -2.90
N THR A 79 -2.47 -0.70 -4.12
CA THR A 79 -3.89 -0.63 -4.45
C THR A 79 -4.68 -1.64 -3.60
N PRO A 80 -5.88 -1.29 -3.09
CA PRO A 80 -6.74 -2.23 -2.39
C PRO A 80 -7.02 -3.48 -3.24
N GLY A 81 -6.77 -4.66 -2.68
CA GLY A 81 -7.00 -5.94 -3.37
C GLY A 81 -5.97 -6.30 -4.44
N ASN A 82 -5.07 -5.39 -4.85
CA ASN A 82 -3.97 -5.67 -5.76
C ASN A 82 -2.61 -5.33 -5.11
N PRO A 83 -2.01 -6.27 -4.37
CA PRO A 83 -0.81 -6.00 -3.57
C PRO A 83 0.46 -5.82 -4.40
N ARG A 84 0.41 -5.97 -5.73
CA ARG A 84 1.56 -5.80 -6.63
C ARG A 84 1.59 -4.43 -7.30
N GLU A 85 0.53 -3.66 -7.15
CA GLU A 85 0.33 -2.37 -7.79
C GLU A 85 0.43 -1.27 -6.74
N LEU A 86 1.25 -0.25 -7.00
CA LEU A 86 1.39 0.91 -6.12
C LEU A 86 0.10 1.73 -6.18
N ALA A 87 -0.37 2.21 -5.03
CA ALA A 87 -1.57 3.03 -4.95
C ALA A 87 -1.41 4.30 -5.82
N PRO A 88 -2.43 4.70 -6.58
CA PRO A 88 -2.34 5.82 -7.52
C PRO A 88 -2.10 7.18 -6.84
N ASP A 89 -2.44 7.29 -5.55
CA ASP A 89 -2.26 8.46 -4.70
C ASP A 89 -1.01 8.36 -3.80
N PHE A 90 -0.09 7.43 -4.07
CA PHE A 90 1.12 7.27 -3.28
C PHE A 90 2.01 8.52 -3.33
N VAL A 91 2.34 9.05 -2.15
CA VAL A 91 3.29 10.14 -1.95
C VAL A 91 4.49 9.59 -1.17
N PRO A 92 5.70 9.56 -1.79
CA PRO A 92 6.91 9.07 -1.13
C PRO A 92 7.26 9.87 0.14
N GLY A 93 7.77 9.17 1.16
CA GLY A 93 8.40 9.80 2.32
C GLY A 93 7.44 10.36 3.38
N ARG A 94 6.13 10.13 3.26
CA ARG A 94 5.17 10.50 4.31
C ARG A 94 5.33 9.60 5.54
N THR A 95 5.24 10.18 6.73
CA THR A 95 5.07 9.42 7.98
C THR A 95 3.58 9.10 8.18
N LEU A 96 3.27 7.86 8.53
CA LEU A 96 1.91 7.52 8.97
C LEU A 96 1.74 8.03 10.42
N LYS A 97 0.73 8.88 10.64
CA LYS A 97 0.36 9.34 12.00
C LYS A 97 -0.33 8.24 12.78
#